data_AF-A0A6I7Q8K4-F1
#
_entry.id   AF-A0A6I7Q8K4-F1
#
_cell.length_a   1.000
_cell.length_b   1.000
_cell.length_c   1.000
_cell.angle_alpha   90.00
_cell.angle_beta   90.00
_cell.angle_gamma   90.00
#
_symmetry.space_group_name_H-M   'P 1'
#
loop_
_entity.id
_entity.type
_entity.pdbx_description
1 polymer ?
#
loop_
_entity_poly.entity_id
_entity_poly.type
_entity_poly.pdbx_seq_one_letter_code
_entity_poly.pdbx_strand_id
1 'polypeptide(L)'
;MDNTSKRIIITGATVLVGFTLNQIARNSWFKIYDEEPPSTHPSEEINWKKVVLWSIVTGTAISSAKLATERYLMLKLKLKN
;
A
#
# COMPACT_ATOMS: atom_id res chain seq x y z
N MET A 1 14.64 20.59 -10.02
CA MET A 1 14.11 20.08 -8.74
C MET A 1 15.21 19.26 -8.09
N ASP A 2 15.74 19.73 -6.97
CA ASP A 2 16.90 19.10 -6.31
C ASP A 2 16.52 17.73 -5.69
N ASN A 3 17.53 16.89 -5.44
CA ASN A 3 17.33 15.53 -4.91
C ASN A 3 16.79 15.51 -3.46
N THR A 4 17.08 16.53 -2.66
CA THR A 4 16.58 16.73 -1.29
C THR A 4 15.08 17.03 -1.30
N SER A 5 14.62 17.93 -2.16
CA SER A 5 13.19 18.25 -2.34
C SER A 5 12.38 17.01 -2.73
N LYS A 6 12.91 16.17 -3.63
CA LYS A 6 12.27 14.88 -3.98
C LYS A 6 12.19 13.93 -2.79
N ARG A 7 13.25 13.81 -1.98
CA ARG A 7 13.26 12.93 -0.80
C ARG A 7 12.23 13.38 0.23
N ILE A 8 12.12 14.68 0.50
CA ILE A 8 11.13 15.22 1.45
C ILE A 8 9.70 14.90 1.00
N ILE A 9 9.39 15.09 -0.29
CA ILE A 9 8.07 14.77 -0.85
C ILE A 9 7.78 13.27 -0.76
N ILE A 10 8.74 12.41 -1.09
CA ILE A 10 8.60 10.94 -1.01
C ILE A 10 8.41 10.48 0.44
N THR A 11 9.18 11.05 1.38
CA THR A 11 9.07 10.74 2.80
C THR A 11 7.69 11.17 3.33
N GLY A 12 7.25 12.39 3.02
CA GLY A 12 5.94 12.88 3.41
C GLY A 12 4.79 12.04 2.85
N ALA A 13 4.86 11.67 1.57
CA ALA A 13 3.88 10.80 0.94
C ALA A 13 3.82 9.42 1.61
N THR A 14 4.98 8.82 1.92
CA THR A 14 5.05 7.51 2.60
C THR A 14 4.39 7.55 3.98
N VAL A 15 4.62 8.60 4.76
CA VAL A 15 4.03 8.76 6.10
C VAL A 15 2.51 8.89 6.01
N LEU A 16 1.99 9.70 5.08
CA LEU A 16 0.54 9.86 4.88
C LEU A 16 -0.13 8.56 4.45
N VAL A 17 0.50 7.81 3.53
CA VAL A 17 0.02 6.49 3.10
C VAL A 17 0.00 5.52 4.28
N GLY A 18 1.09 5.46 5.07
CA GLY A 18 1.18 4.62 6.25
C GLY A 18 0.10 4.94 7.28
N PHE A 19 -0.14 6.22 7.58
CA PHE A 19 -1.18 6.65 8.51
C PHE A 19 -2.59 6.25 8.04
N THR A 20 -2.87 6.50 6.74
CA THR A 20 -4.18 6.19 6.14
C THR A 20 -4.44 4.68 6.13
N LEU A 21 -3.44 3.88 5.76
CA LEU A 21 -3.53 2.41 5.79
C LEU A 21 -3.80 1.89 7.20
N ASN A 22 -3.15 2.47 8.21
CA ASN A 22 -3.36 2.09 9.61
C ASN A 22 -4.80 2.35 10.05
N GLN A 23 -5.35 3.50 9.67
CA GLN A 23 -6.72 3.87 10.00
C GLN A 23 -7.75 2.98 9.29
N ILE A 24 -7.53 2.69 8.00
CA ILE A 24 -8.37 1.76 7.23
C ILE A 24 -8.33 0.35 7.83
N ALA A 25 -7.14 -0.13 8.19
CA ALA A 25 -6.95 -1.44 8.79
C ALA A 25 -7.69 -1.54 10.14
N ARG A 26 -7.51 -0.55 11.02
CA ARG A 26 -8.22 -0.48 12.32
C ARG A 26 -9.74 -0.47 12.13
N ASN A 27 -10.24 0.35 11.22
CA ASN A 27 -11.69 0.48 10.99
C ASN A 27 -12.28 -0.78 10.34
N SER A 28 -11.53 -1.42 9.45
CA SER A 28 -11.96 -2.69 8.84
C SER A 28 -11.96 -3.83 9.84
N TRP A 29 -10.98 -3.86 10.76
CA TRP A 29 -10.92 -4.85 11.83
C TRP A 29 -12.13 -4.72 12.77
N PHE A 30 -12.37 -3.50 13.26
CA PHE A 30 -13.53 -3.21 14.12
C PHE A 30 -14.85 -3.58 13.44
N LYS A 31 -15.01 -3.27 12.15
CA LYS A 31 -16.24 -3.60 11.40
C LYS A 31 -16.49 -5.11 11.25
N ILE A 32 -15.45 -5.94 11.23
CA ILE A 32 -15.57 -7.39 11.02
C ILE A 32 -15.69 -8.13 12.35
N TYR A 33 -14.96 -7.70 13.37
CA TYR A 33 -14.79 -8.46 14.61
C TYR A 33 -15.37 -7.76 15.86
N ASP A 34 -15.83 -6.51 15.73
CA ASP A 34 -16.41 -5.69 16.82
C ASP A 34 -15.49 -5.53 18.05
N GLU A 35 -14.20 -5.75 17.87
CA GLU A 35 -13.16 -5.69 18.91
C GLU A 35 -11.97 -4.83 18.45
N GLU A 36 -11.19 -4.35 19.43
CA GLU A 36 -9.94 -3.64 19.13
C GLU A 36 -8.91 -4.59 18.51
N PRO A 37 -8.15 -4.14 17.49
CA PRO A 37 -7.15 -4.98 16.86
C PRO A 37 -6.07 -5.39 17.88
N PRO A 38 -5.67 -6.67 17.92
CA PRO A 38 -4.74 -7.19 18.91
C PRO A 38 -3.43 -6.41 18.89
N SER A 39 -3.01 -5.93 20.06
CA SER A 39 -1.81 -5.09 20.25
C SER A 39 -0.49 -5.85 20.05
N THR A 40 -0.55 -7.17 20.05
CA THR A 40 0.59 -8.08 19.88
C THR A 40 0.17 -9.25 19.01
N HIS A 41 1.08 -9.71 18.15
CA HIS A 41 0.90 -10.94 17.38
C HIS A 41 0.76 -12.13 18.35
N PRO A 42 -0.43 -12.74 18.52
CA PRO A 42 -0.46 -14.08 19.08
C PRO A 42 0.27 -14.96 18.06
N SER A 43 1.25 -15.74 18.52
CA SER A 43 2.01 -16.64 17.66
C SER A 43 1.09 -17.74 17.13
N GLU A 44 0.34 -17.45 16.07
CA GLU A 44 -0.39 -18.45 15.31
C GLU A 44 0.56 -19.11 14.31
N GLU A 45 0.46 -20.43 14.20
CA GLU A 45 1.08 -21.21 13.14
C GLU A 45 0.93 -20.48 11.80
N ILE A 46 2.05 -20.23 11.14
CA ILE A 46 2.08 -19.51 9.87
C ILE A 46 1.28 -20.30 8.84
N ASN A 47 0.11 -19.77 8.47
CA ASN A 47 -0.71 -20.34 7.41
C ASN A 47 -0.10 -20.01 6.03
N TRP A 48 0.79 -20.88 5.55
CA TRP A 48 1.50 -20.72 4.28
C TRP A 48 0.58 -20.53 3.06
N LYS A 49 -0.61 -21.14 3.07
CA LYS A 49 -1.59 -20.96 2.00
C LYS A 49 -2.07 -19.51 1.92
N LYS A 50 -2.32 -18.89 3.08
CA LYS A 50 -2.73 -17.48 3.18
C LYS A 50 -1.59 -16.56 2.72
N VAL A 51 -0.35 -16.86 3.09
CA VAL A 51 0.83 -16.07 2.70
C VAL A 51 1.04 -16.09 1.18
N VAL A 52 0.98 -17.27 0.55
CA VAL A 52 1.15 -17.40 -0.90
C VAL A 52 0.03 -16.68 -1.65
N LEU A 53 -1.22 -16.87 -1.24
CA LEU A 53 -2.35 -16.20 -1.87
C LEU A 53 -2.25 -14.67 -1.75
N TRP A 54 -1.87 -14.18 -0.56
CA TRP A 54 -1.66 -12.76 -0.33
C TRP A 54 -0.50 -12.19 -1.16
N SER A 55 0.57 -12.97 -1.34
CA SER A 55 1.72 -12.59 -2.19
C SER A 55 1.31 -12.44 -3.65
N ILE A 56 0.45 -13.33 -4.16
CA ILE A 56 -0.07 -13.23 -5.53
C ILE A 56 -0.94 -11.97 -5.66
N VAL A 57 -1.89 -11.77 -4.75
CA VAL A 57 -2.80 -10.61 -4.78
C VAL A 57 -2.03 -9.29 -4.71
N THR A 58 -1.09 -9.18 -3.77
CA THR A 58 -0.26 -7.98 -3.61
C THR A 58 0.67 -7.77 -4.81
N GLY A 59 1.29 -8.83 -5.31
CA GLY A 59 2.13 -8.78 -6.51
C GLY A 59 1.37 -8.33 -7.76
N THR A 60 0.14 -8.84 -7.97
CA THR A 60 -0.74 -8.40 -9.05
C THR A 60 -1.14 -6.94 -8.88
N ALA A 61 -1.57 -6.53 -7.68
CA ALA A 61 -1.96 -5.14 -7.41
C ALA A 61 -0.83 -4.15 -7.69
N ILE A 62 0.40 -4.45 -7.22
CA ILE A 62 1.58 -3.62 -7.47
C ILE A 62 1.90 -3.56 -8.97
N SER A 63 1.85 -4.71 -9.66
CA SER A 63 2.12 -4.77 -11.10
C SER A 63 1.10 -3.95 -11.91
N SER A 64 -0.18 -4.05 -11.58
CA SER A 64 -1.24 -3.25 -12.19
C SER A 64 -1.07 -1.76 -11.90
N ALA A 65 -0.74 -1.38 -10.66
CA ALA A 65 -0.49 0.01 -10.29
C ALA A 65 0.71 0.60 -11.04
N LYS A 66 1.80 -0.18 -11.18
CA LYS A 66 2.97 0.21 -11.97
C LYS A 66 2.59 0.44 -13.43
N LEU A 67 1.89 -0.51 -14.06
CA LEU A 67 1.47 -0.40 -15.46
C LEU A 67 0.53 0.80 -15.67
N ALA A 68 -0.41 1.04 -14.76
CA ALA A 68 -1.31 2.20 -14.82
C ALA A 68 -0.53 3.52 -14.71
N THR A 69 0.46 3.59 -13.83
CA THR A 69 1.33 4.76 -13.66
C THR A 69 2.17 5.01 -14.90
N GLU A 70 2.79 3.97 -15.47
CA GLU A 70 3.55 4.07 -16.71
C GLU A 70 2.67 4.54 -17.88
N ARG A 71 1.46 3.99 -18.01
CA ARG A 71 0.49 4.44 -19.02
C ARG A 71 0.07 5.89 -18.82
N TYR A 72 -0.23 6.29 -17.59
CA TYR A 72 -0.59 7.68 -17.26
C TYR A 72 0.56 8.64 -17.58
N LEU A 73 1.79 8.30 -17.22
CA LEU A 73 2.98 9.11 -17.53
C LEU A 73 3.23 9.21 -19.03
N MET A 74 3.10 8.11 -19.78
CA MET A 74 3.22 8.14 -21.24
C MET A 74 2.17 9.05 -21.88
N LEU A 75 0.90 8.95 -21.48
CA LEU A 75 -0.16 9.82 -21.98
C LEU A 75 0.09 11.28 -21.66
N LYS A 76 0.56 11.58 -20.44
CA LYS A 76 0.87 12.94 -20.00
C LYS A 76 2.06 13.55 -20.76
N LEU A 77 3.05 12.74 -21.11
CA LEU A 77 4.19 13.19 -21.93
C LEU A 77 3.78 13.41 -23.39
N LYS A 78 2.89 12.57 -23.94
CA LYS A 78 2.37 12.71 -25.30
C LYS A 78 1.47 13.94 -25.49
N LEU A 79 0.79 14.40 -24.45
CA LEU A 79 -0.02 15.64 -24.45
C LEU A 79 0.80 16.93 -24.26
N LYS A 80 2.10 16.81 -23.89
CA LYS A 80 2.97 17.95 -23.61
C LYS A 80 3.95 18.27 -24.76
N ASN A 81 4.04 17.41 -25.77
CA ASN A 81 4.72 17.61 -27.05
C ASN A 81 3.69 17.89 -28.14
#